data_AF-A0AA88XFP5-F1
#
_entry.id   AF-A0AA88XFP5-F1
#
_cell.length_a   1.000
_cell.length_b   1.000
_cell.length_c   1.000
_cell.angle_alpha   90.00
_cell.angle_beta   90.00
_cell.angle_gamma   90.00
#
_symmetry.space_group_name_H-M   'P 1'
#
loop_
_entity.id
_entity.type
_entity.pdbx_description
1 polymer ?
#
loop_
_entity_poly.entity_id
_entity_poly.type
_entity_poly.pdbx_seq_one_letter_code
_entity_poly.pdbx_strand_id
1 'polypeptide(L)'
;MADACTPGPSTDAPKFIKNAVPEIPRYLEDACELLRTSDYYTLSLLKLLLCDGATGYGVSFTSSSVLVDDIVSDDKTVFTVYPFLEIFGKGYELLLDFFKVGVKPSNEKERKVLEKLTTFLAKIEEAELGLSAGVNPSKLAENDWMARLSVHVLSKLFVGEDYRLDSHCSKNLMQCPCPCKTALKYGVTSIGNPKTYYGRLDVIVGRFERKAVKAGAVGACEVHDTDSSDVIDEQDDLVDASNVEVKVSTLSSHMSQLLSQAIVFSFYLHKCNSEATFVPTIGISKESIQVHFYDSERDIYLMSREMRLFKRGTKELHLPTIVALWLVLNYSDLMTEATCEMQQEERFGFHTFSGQSTLQRYKRDIKLRPLDREPARYEDKVLSRSHIFRKRSSEAERVFQKYKKYSA
;
A
#
# COMPACT_ATOMS: atom_id res chain seq x y z
N MET A 1 26.06 6.54 -66.75
CA MET A 1 26.21 7.31 -65.49
C MET A 1 24.83 7.83 -65.12
N ALA A 2 24.38 7.50 -63.90
CA ALA A 2 23.35 8.15 -63.08
C ALA A 2 22.00 8.49 -63.74
N ASP A 3 20.92 7.77 -63.41
CA ASP A 3 20.04 7.95 -62.23
C ASP A 3 19.09 9.15 -62.35
N ALA A 4 17.79 8.87 -62.38
CA ALA A 4 16.79 9.47 -61.49
C ALA A 4 15.41 8.83 -61.72
N CYS A 5 15.11 7.84 -60.87
CA CYS A 5 13.75 7.38 -60.60
C CYS A 5 12.91 8.50 -59.96
N THR A 6 11.63 8.57 -60.29
CA THR A 6 10.59 9.16 -59.43
C THR A 6 9.64 8.05 -58.97
N PRO A 7 9.08 8.14 -57.75
CA PRO A 7 8.52 7.00 -57.04
C PRO A 7 7.00 6.85 -57.25
N GLY A 8 6.55 5.61 -57.43
CA GLY A 8 5.13 5.25 -57.33
C GLY A 8 4.67 5.23 -55.87
N PRO A 9 3.37 5.44 -55.59
CA PRO A 9 2.83 5.45 -54.23
C PRO A 9 2.77 4.03 -53.67
N SER A 10 3.55 3.77 -52.61
CA SER A 10 3.43 2.57 -51.79
C SER A 10 2.15 2.66 -50.95
N THR A 11 1.24 1.73 -51.20
CA THR A 11 0.04 1.48 -50.39
C THR A 11 0.34 0.35 -49.41
N ASP A 12 1.19 0.61 -48.43
CA ASP A 12 1.32 -0.24 -47.25
C ASP A 12 0.52 0.36 -46.11
N ALA A 13 -0.77 0.04 -46.09
CA ALA A 13 -1.58 0.19 -44.90
C ALA A 13 -1.02 -0.73 -43.80
N PRO A 14 -0.79 -0.24 -42.57
CA PRO A 14 -0.32 -1.08 -41.49
C PRO A 14 -1.37 -2.15 -41.21
N LYS A 15 -0.98 -3.42 -41.43
CA LYS A 15 -1.72 -4.60 -40.98
C LYS A 15 -1.94 -4.46 -39.47
N PHE A 16 -3.15 -4.07 -39.09
CA PHE A 16 -3.63 -4.19 -37.72
C PHE A 16 -3.47 -5.65 -37.30
N ILE A 17 -2.53 -5.89 -36.40
CA ILE A 17 -2.37 -7.16 -35.71
C ILE A 17 -3.63 -7.34 -34.84
N LYS A 18 -4.59 -8.11 -35.35
CA LYS A 18 -5.64 -8.73 -34.53
C LYS A 18 -5.01 -9.88 -33.75
N ASN A 19 -4.38 -9.61 -32.61
CA ASN A 19 -3.95 -10.68 -31.69
C ASN A 19 -4.55 -10.47 -30.29
N ALA A 20 -5.37 -11.45 -29.91
CA ALA A 20 -5.65 -11.97 -28.59
C ALA A 20 -5.91 -10.99 -27.43
N VAL A 21 -7.20 -10.73 -27.15
CA VAL A 21 -7.66 -10.46 -25.77
C VAL A 21 -8.75 -11.46 -25.37
N PRO A 22 -8.41 -12.71 -24.98
CA PRO A 22 -9.33 -13.57 -24.23
C PRO A 22 -8.78 -14.05 -22.86
N GLU A 23 -7.55 -13.69 -22.45
CA GLU A 23 -6.94 -14.30 -21.24
C GLU A 23 -7.09 -13.50 -19.93
N ILE A 24 -7.46 -12.22 -20.00
CA ILE A 24 -7.58 -11.35 -18.81
C ILE A 24 -8.53 -11.92 -17.74
N PRO A 25 -9.73 -12.45 -18.08
CA PRO A 25 -10.65 -12.98 -17.06
C PRO A 25 -10.06 -14.13 -16.26
N ARG A 26 -9.31 -15.03 -16.91
CA ARG A 26 -8.71 -16.20 -16.26
C ARG A 26 -7.60 -15.80 -15.29
N TYR A 27 -6.72 -14.89 -15.71
CA TYR A 27 -5.65 -14.41 -14.82
C TYR A 27 -6.19 -13.65 -13.60
N LEU A 28 -7.29 -12.92 -13.78
CA LEU A 28 -8.00 -12.26 -12.68
C LEU A 28 -8.63 -13.26 -11.70
N GLU A 29 -9.24 -14.34 -12.21
CA GLU A 29 -9.81 -15.40 -11.38
C GLU A 29 -8.74 -16.07 -10.51
N ASP A 30 -7.60 -16.46 -11.10
CA ASP A 30 -6.47 -17.03 -10.37
C ASP A 30 -5.92 -16.07 -9.29
N ALA A 31 -5.83 -14.77 -9.63
CA ALA A 31 -5.39 -13.74 -8.69
C ALA A 31 -6.37 -13.55 -7.52
N CYS A 32 -7.68 -13.55 -7.80
CA CYS A 32 -8.72 -13.47 -6.77
C CYS A 32 -8.67 -14.68 -5.84
N GLU A 33 -8.48 -15.88 -6.39
CA GLU A 33 -8.43 -17.09 -5.58
C GLU A 33 -7.22 -17.09 -4.64
N LEU A 34 -6.07 -16.57 -5.10
CA LEU A 34 -4.91 -16.36 -4.24
C LEU A 34 -5.20 -15.35 -3.12
N LEU A 35 -5.85 -14.22 -3.42
CA LEU A 35 -6.23 -13.22 -2.40
C LEU A 35 -7.22 -13.75 -1.35
N ARG A 36 -7.91 -14.85 -1.68
CA ARG A 36 -8.91 -15.49 -0.81
C ARG A 36 -8.36 -16.63 0.03
N THR A 37 -7.39 -17.37 -0.50
CA THR A 37 -6.98 -18.66 0.09
C THR A 37 -5.52 -18.72 0.52
N SER A 38 -4.67 -17.84 0.01
CA SER A 38 -3.25 -17.88 0.30
C SER A 38 -2.93 -17.19 1.62
N ASP A 39 -2.02 -17.79 2.41
CA ASP A 39 -1.46 -17.16 3.60
C ASP A 39 -0.62 -15.92 3.31
N TYR A 40 -0.15 -15.74 2.08
CA TYR A 40 0.59 -14.54 1.66
C TYR A 40 -0.34 -13.32 1.52
N TYR A 41 -1.66 -13.52 1.46
CA TYR A 41 -2.67 -12.48 1.29
C TYR A 41 -3.69 -12.54 2.42
N THR A 42 -3.21 -12.23 3.62
CA THR A 42 -4.00 -12.21 4.85
C THR A 42 -3.91 -10.86 5.52
N LEU A 43 -4.92 -10.56 6.33
CA LEU A 43 -5.06 -9.41 7.20
C LEU A 43 -5.01 -9.90 8.65
N SER A 44 -4.03 -9.43 9.41
CA SER A 44 -3.92 -9.65 10.85
C SER A 44 -4.61 -8.53 11.59
N LEU A 45 -5.42 -8.88 12.60
CA LEU A 45 -5.93 -7.93 13.56
C LEU A 45 -4.84 -7.61 14.59
N LEU A 46 -4.56 -6.33 14.80
CA LEU A 46 -3.49 -5.91 15.71
C LEU A 46 -4.05 -5.40 17.04
N LYS A 47 -3.23 -5.55 18.08
CA LYS A 47 -3.37 -4.93 19.39
C LYS A 47 -2.19 -4.02 19.66
N LEU A 48 -2.48 -2.83 20.15
CA LEU A 48 -1.47 -1.88 20.58
C LEU A 48 -0.97 -2.24 21.98
N LEU A 49 0.35 -2.42 22.10
CA LEU A 49 1.01 -2.64 23.38
C LEU A 49 1.58 -1.33 23.96
N LEU A 50 2.18 -0.50 23.10
CA LEU A 50 2.80 0.77 23.49
C LEU A 50 2.80 1.73 22.30
N CYS A 51 2.59 3.02 22.56
CA CYS A 51 2.95 4.06 21.60
C CYS A 51 3.38 5.38 22.28
N ASP A 52 4.09 6.23 21.55
CA ASP A 52 4.43 7.59 21.97
C ASP A 52 3.47 8.67 21.40
N GLY A 53 2.44 8.25 20.67
CA GLY A 53 1.43 9.13 20.05
C GLY A 53 0.52 9.83 21.05
N ALA A 54 0.56 9.42 22.31
CA ALA A 54 -0.22 9.95 23.42
C ALA A 54 0.54 10.93 24.33
N THR A 55 1.84 11.16 24.08
CA THR A 55 2.74 11.92 24.98
C THR A 55 2.36 13.39 25.15
N GLY A 56 1.52 13.94 24.26
CA GLY A 56 1.07 15.34 24.30
C GLY A 56 2.06 16.35 23.71
N TYR A 57 3.23 15.89 23.26
CA TYR A 57 4.20 16.62 22.46
C TYR A 57 4.21 16.08 21.02
N GLY A 58 4.75 16.85 20.09
CA GLY A 58 4.80 16.46 18.68
C GLY A 58 5.85 15.38 18.45
N VAL A 59 5.44 14.26 17.87
CA VAL A 59 6.35 13.17 17.45
C VAL A 59 6.31 13.03 15.93
N SER A 60 7.48 13.04 15.29
CA SER A 60 7.55 12.85 13.83
C SER A 60 7.30 11.37 13.46
N PHE A 61 6.70 11.09 12.31
CA PHE A 61 6.45 9.70 11.87
C PHE A 61 7.73 8.85 11.85
N THR A 62 8.83 9.40 11.33
CA THR A 62 10.14 8.74 11.23
C THR A 62 10.79 8.45 12.57
N SER A 63 10.28 9.04 13.64
CA SER A 63 10.83 8.91 15.01
C SER A 63 9.78 8.42 15.99
N SER A 64 8.69 7.88 15.47
CA SER A 64 7.64 7.29 16.28
C SER A 64 8.09 5.94 16.83
N SER A 65 7.62 5.65 18.03
CA SER A 65 7.81 4.38 18.70
C SER A 65 6.43 3.73 18.88
N VAL A 66 6.14 2.67 18.13
CA VAL A 66 4.89 1.92 18.24
C VAL A 66 5.19 0.43 18.36
N LEU A 67 4.66 -0.20 19.40
CA LEU A 67 4.75 -1.64 19.62
C LEU A 67 3.35 -2.24 19.56
N VAL A 68 3.22 -3.28 18.74
CA VAL A 68 1.97 -4.00 18.50
C VAL A 68 2.18 -5.50 18.66
N ASP A 69 1.09 -6.22 18.85
CA ASP A 69 1.01 -7.68 18.79
C ASP A 69 -0.19 -8.08 17.92
N ASP A 70 -0.25 -9.33 17.50
CA ASP A 70 -1.44 -9.88 16.87
C ASP A 70 -2.49 -10.19 17.94
N ILE A 71 -3.77 -9.94 17.64
CA ILE A 71 -4.86 -10.41 18.50
C ILE A 71 -4.96 -11.93 18.39
N VAL A 72 -5.03 -12.57 19.56
CA VAL A 72 -5.14 -14.03 19.70
C VAL A 72 -6.57 -14.34 20.11
N SER A 73 -7.19 -15.30 19.43
CA SER A 73 -8.51 -15.85 19.79
C SER A 73 -8.58 -16.37 21.22
N ASP A 74 -9.81 -16.56 21.73
CA ASP A 74 -10.11 -17.00 23.09
C ASP A 74 -9.39 -18.30 23.51
N ASP A 75 -9.09 -19.18 22.56
CA ASP A 75 -8.34 -20.42 22.80
C ASP A 75 -6.83 -20.19 22.98
N LYS A 76 -6.37 -18.92 22.99
CA LYS A 76 -4.99 -18.42 23.21
C LYS A 76 -3.89 -19.09 22.38
N THR A 77 -4.27 -19.81 21.33
CA THR A 77 -3.38 -20.64 20.50
C THR A 77 -3.49 -20.30 19.01
N VAL A 78 -4.40 -19.38 18.64
CA VAL A 78 -4.68 -19.03 17.24
C VAL A 78 -4.79 -17.52 17.10
N PHE A 79 -4.02 -16.94 16.17
CA PHE A 79 -4.12 -15.53 15.79
C PHE A 79 -5.38 -15.27 14.96
N THR A 80 -5.99 -14.11 15.15
CA THR A 80 -7.16 -13.67 14.39
C THR A 80 -6.70 -13.11 13.03
N VAL A 81 -6.75 -13.95 12.01
CA VAL A 81 -6.38 -13.62 10.62
C VAL A 81 -7.55 -13.80 9.64
N TYR A 82 -7.63 -12.92 8.66
CA TYR A 82 -8.67 -12.89 7.64
C TYR A 82 -8.06 -12.92 6.23
N PRO A 83 -8.73 -13.47 5.21
CA PRO A 83 -8.34 -13.29 3.81
C PRO A 83 -8.30 -11.82 3.45
N PHE A 84 -7.43 -11.44 2.52
CA PHE A 84 -7.35 -10.05 2.07
C PHE A 84 -8.68 -9.55 1.48
N LEU A 85 -9.39 -10.43 0.75
CA LEU A 85 -10.70 -10.09 0.15
C LEU A 85 -11.84 -9.93 1.14
N GLU A 86 -11.68 -10.33 2.42
CA GLU A 86 -12.77 -10.30 3.41
C GLU A 86 -13.40 -8.91 3.56
N ILE A 87 -12.58 -7.86 3.56
CA ILE A 87 -13.05 -6.48 3.69
C ILE A 87 -13.47 -5.86 2.35
N PHE A 88 -13.25 -6.56 1.22
CA PHE A 88 -13.54 -6.07 -0.12
C PHE A 88 -14.70 -6.81 -0.79
N GLY A 89 -15.78 -7.09 -0.06
CA GLY A 89 -16.91 -7.88 -0.57
C GLY A 89 -17.49 -7.34 -1.89
N LYS A 90 -17.69 -6.01 -2.00
CA LYS A 90 -18.21 -5.39 -3.24
C LYS A 90 -17.24 -5.54 -4.41
N GLY A 91 -15.94 -5.37 -4.15
CA GLY A 91 -14.91 -5.57 -5.16
C GLY A 91 -14.79 -7.02 -5.62
N TYR A 92 -14.97 -7.96 -4.69
CA TYR A 92 -14.99 -9.39 -5.01
C TYR A 92 -16.20 -9.75 -5.86
N GLU A 93 -17.41 -9.34 -5.47
CA GLU A 93 -18.65 -9.54 -6.25
C GLU A 93 -18.52 -8.95 -7.66
N LEU A 94 -17.99 -7.73 -7.77
CA LEU A 94 -17.74 -7.07 -9.05
C LEU A 94 -16.81 -7.89 -9.97
N LEU A 95 -15.75 -8.48 -9.41
CA LEU A 95 -14.86 -9.35 -10.17
C LEU A 95 -15.56 -10.65 -10.56
N LEU A 96 -16.26 -11.31 -9.62
CA LEU A 96 -17.03 -12.54 -9.88
C LEU A 96 -17.98 -12.37 -11.06
N ASP A 97 -18.77 -11.29 -11.07
CA ASP A 97 -19.74 -11.00 -12.14
C ASP A 97 -19.06 -10.78 -13.49
N PHE A 98 -17.91 -10.10 -13.47
CA PHE A 98 -17.13 -9.82 -14.68
C PHE A 98 -16.63 -11.09 -15.36
N PHE A 99 -16.01 -12.03 -14.61
CA PHE A 99 -15.43 -13.23 -15.23
C PHE A 99 -16.40 -14.40 -15.38
N LYS A 100 -17.36 -14.61 -14.46
CA LYS A 100 -18.31 -15.74 -14.56
C LYS A 100 -19.43 -15.50 -15.55
N VAL A 101 -19.93 -14.26 -15.60
CA VAL A 101 -21.17 -13.94 -16.34
C VAL A 101 -20.88 -13.05 -17.56
N GLY A 102 -19.67 -12.49 -17.67
CA GLY A 102 -19.33 -11.52 -18.71
C GLY A 102 -20.17 -10.25 -18.61
N VAL A 103 -20.79 -10.02 -17.44
CA VAL A 103 -21.73 -8.92 -17.24
C VAL A 103 -20.94 -7.64 -17.04
N LYS A 104 -21.25 -6.65 -17.86
CA LYS A 104 -20.78 -5.28 -17.62
C LYS A 104 -21.63 -4.67 -16.52
N PRO A 105 -21.03 -4.06 -15.49
CA PRO A 105 -21.79 -3.40 -14.43
C PRO A 105 -22.74 -2.36 -15.02
N SER A 106 -24.00 -2.39 -14.59
CA SER A 106 -25.00 -1.38 -14.98
C SER A 106 -24.75 -0.05 -14.27
N ASN A 107 -24.18 -0.11 -13.06
CA ASN A 107 -23.74 1.05 -12.29
C ASN A 107 -22.51 1.69 -12.95
N GLU A 108 -22.64 2.97 -13.33
CA GLU A 108 -21.56 3.71 -13.99
C GLU A 108 -20.28 3.79 -13.15
N LYS A 109 -20.40 3.87 -11.82
CA LYS A 109 -19.26 3.97 -10.91
C LYS A 109 -18.46 2.66 -10.88
N GLU A 110 -19.15 1.54 -10.66
CA GLU A 110 -18.54 0.19 -10.69
C GLU A 110 -17.92 -0.11 -12.05
N ARG A 111 -18.61 0.25 -13.14
CA ARG A 111 -18.07 0.11 -14.49
C ARG A 111 -16.76 0.88 -14.65
N LYS A 112 -16.70 2.14 -14.23
CA LYS A 112 -15.47 2.95 -14.32
C LYS A 112 -14.33 2.36 -13.48
N VAL A 113 -14.63 1.84 -12.29
CA VAL A 113 -13.62 1.22 -11.41
C VAL A 113 -13.07 -0.07 -12.03
N LEU A 114 -13.93 -0.93 -12.59
CA LEU A 114 -13.51 -2.14 -13.31
C LEU A 114 -12.76 -1.83 -14.62
N GLU A 115 -13.18 -0.80 -15.35
CA GLU A 115 -12.50 -0.31 -16.56
C GLU A 115 -11.06 0.11 -16.26
N LYS A 116 -10.76 0.67 -15.08
CA LYS A 116 -9.38 0.99 -14.69
C LYS A 116 -8.50 -0.26 -14.58
N LEU A 117 -8.97 -1.28 -13.88
CA LEU A 117 -8.22 -2.53 -13.74
C LEU A 117 -7.96 -3.16 -15.11
N THR A 118 -9.02 -3.33 -15.91
CA THR A 118 -8.90 -3.99 -17.21
C THR A 118 -8.05 -3.20 -18.20
N THR A 119 -8.15 -1.87 -18.21
CA THR A 119 -7.29 -1.00 -19.04
C THR A 119 -5.82 -1.06 -18.60
N PHE A 120 -5.58 -1.09 -17.29
CA PHE A 120 -4.23 -1.26 -16.75
C PHE A 120 -3.63 -2.61 -17.16
N LEU A 121 -4.38 -3.69 -17.00
CA LEU A 121 -3.91 -5.04 -17.31
C LEU A 121 -3.65 -5.24 -18.81
N ALA A 122 -4.45 -4.61 -19.67
CA ALA A 122 -4.20 -4.61 -21.11
C ALA A 122 -2.92 -3.87 -21.54
N LYS A 123 -2.30 -3.13 -20.61
CA LYS A 123 -1.08 -2.33 -20.82
C LYS A 123 -0.06 -2.54 -19.70
N ILE A 124 -0.09 -3.72 -19.07
CA ILE A 124 0.74 -3.97 -17.89
C ILE A 124 2.23 -3.85 -18.21
N GLU A 125 2.63 -4.20 -19.45
CA GLU A 125 4.02 -4.07 -19.89
C GLU A 125 4.48 -2.62 -19.95
N GLU A 126 3.59 -1.65 -20.23
CA GLU A 126 3.93 -0.22 -20.18
C GLU A 126 4.30 0.21 -18.75
N ALA A 127 3.59 -0.34 -17.74
CA ALA A 127 3.88 -0.09 -16.35
C ALA A 127 5.20 -0.73 -15.93
N GLU A 128 5.42 -2.00 -16.29
CA GLU A 128 6.67 -2.73 -16.04
C GLU A 128 7.88 -2.02 -16.67
N LEU A 129 7.75 -1.53 -17.90
CA LEU A 129 8.78 -0.72 -18.57
C LEU A 129 9.03 0.61 -17.83
N GLY A 130 7.97 1.30 -17.38
CA GLY A 130 8.09 2.53 -16.60
C GLY A 130 8.87 2.33 -15.30
N LEU A 131 8.61 1.22 -14.61
CA LEU A 131 9.31 0.84 -13.37
C LEU A 131 10.74 0.34 -13.62
N SER A 132 10.99 -0.35 -14.75
CA SER A 132 12.27 -0.99 -15.06
C SER A 132 13.24 -0.16 -15.91
N ALA A 133 12.78 0.95 -16.50
CA ALA A 133 13.53 1.74 -17.46
C ALA A 133 14.91 2.20 -16.92
N GLY A 134 15.95 1.52 -17.38
CA GLY A 134 17.36 1.93 -17.36
C GLY A 134 18.17 1.64 -16.10
N VAL A 135 17.56 1.17 -15.01
CA VAL A 135 18.25 0.97 -13.71
C VAL A 135 17.61 -0.21 -12.99
N ASN A 136 18.40 -1.01 -12.25
CA ASN A 136 17.86 -1.99 -11.31
C ASN A 136 17.02 -1.21 -10.27
N PRO A 137 15.74 -1.55 -9.97
CA PRO A 137 14.94 -0.82 -8.99
C PRO A 137 15.70 -0.56 -7.67
N SER A 138 16.52 -1.51 -7.23
CA SER A 138 17.41 -1.40 -6.06
C SER A 138 18.38 -0.21 -6.10
N LYS A 139 18.73 0.32 -7.29
CA LYS A 139 19.64 1.45 -7.50
C LYS A 139 18.96 2.79 -7.81
N LEU A 140 17.63 2.85 -7.88
CA LEU A 140 16.91 4.12 -8.02
C LEU A 140 16.96 4.91 -6.71
N ALA A 141 17.09 6.23 -6.80
CA ALA A 141 16.88 7.11 -5.65
C ALA A 141 15.40 7.05 -5.22
N GLU A 142 15.13 7.22 -3.93
CA GLU A 142 13.79 7.29 -3.30
C GLU A 142 12.77 8.04 -4.17
N ASN A 143 13.07 9.32 -4.42
CA ASN A 143 12.22 10.23 -5.17
C ASN A 143 11.91 9.72 -6.60
N ASP A 144 12.82 8.95 -7.20
CA ASP A 144 12.64 8.42 -8.54
C ASP A 144 11.70 7.21 -8.53
N TRP A 145 11.81 6.35 -7.53
CA TRP A 145 10.97 5.16 -7.40
C TRP A 145 9.52 5.54 -7.15
N MET A 146 9.28 6.37 -6.15
CA MET A 146 7.92 6.80 -5.83
C MET A 146 7.26 7.60 -6.96
N ALA A 147 8.04 8.42 -7.69
CA ALA A 147 7.54 9.10 -8.88
C ALA A 147 7.11 8.12 -9.97
N ARG A 148 7.92 7.09 -10.26
CA ARG A 148 7.58 6.06 -11.26
C ARG A 148 6.36 5.27 -10.83
N LEU A 149 6.30 4.82 -9.57
CA LEU A 149 5.18 4.04 -9.06
C LEU A 149 3.87 4.82 -9.10
N SER A 150 3.91 6.11 -8.76
CA SER A 150 2.75 7.01 -8.84
C SER A 150 2.21 7.14 -10.26
N VAL A 151 3.09 7.37 -11.23
CA VAL A 151 2.72 7.58 -12.64
C VAL A 151 2.25 6.30 -13.31
N HIS A 152 2.98 5.20 -13.08
CA HIS A 152 2.82 3.98 -13.85
C HIS A 152 1.88 2.97 -13.21
N VAL A 153 1.67 3.00 -11.90
CA VAL A 153 0.82 2.03 -11.19
C VAL A 153 -0.31 2.72 -10.43
N LEU A 154 0.00 3.52 -9.41
CA LEU A 154 -1.01 4.01 -8.47
C LEU A 154 -2.08 4.87 -9.15
N SER A 155 -1.67 5.84 -9.98
CA SER A 155 -2.63 6.70 -10.70
C SER A 155 -3.40 5.94 -11.79
N LYS A 156 -2.85 4.86 -12.35
CA LYS A 156 -3.49 4.08 -13.41
C LYS A 156 -4.52 3.09 -12.86
N LEU A 157 -4.35 2.63 -11.63
CA LEU A 157 -5.30 1.78 -10.93
C LEU A 157 -6.42 2.58 -10.23
N PHE A 158 -6.19 3.85 -9.91
CA PHE A 158 -7.18 4.71 -9.25
C PHE A 158 -8.17 5.35 -10.24
N VAL A 159 -9.48 5.28 -9.95
CA VAL A 159 -10.53 5.83 -10.83
C VAL A 159 -10.42 7.35 -11.04
N GLY A 160 -9.85 8.09 -10.09
CA GLY A 160 -9.66 9.54 -10.20
C GLY A 160 -8.42 9.98 -10.98
N GLU A 161 -7.48 9.07 -11.29
CA GLU A 161 -6.18 9.35 -11.94
C GLU A 161 -5.36 10.51 -11.33
N ASP A 162 -5.64 10.86 -10.08
CA ASP A 162 -5.03 12.01 -9.43
C ASP A 162 -4.26 11.58 -8.19
N TYR A 163 -3.11 12.22 -8.02
CA TYR A 163 -2.17 11.95 -6.96
C TYR A 163 -1.38 13.22 -6.66
N ARG A 164 -0.79 13.27 -5.46
CA ARG A 164 0.15 14.31 -5.05
C ARG A 164 1.36 13.66 -4.43
N LEU A 165 2.51 13.86 -5.06
CA LEU A 165 3.82 13.64 -4.46
C LEU A 165 4.11 14.73 -3.43
N ASP A 166 4.86 14.41 -2.38
CA ASP A 166 5.31 15.40 -1.41
C ASP A 166 6.19 16.47 -2.06
N SER A 167 5.79 17.74 -1.92
CA SER A 167 6.53 18.89 -2.43
C SER A 167 7.86 19.18 -1.71
N HIS A 168 8.15 18.52 -0.59
CA HIS A 168 9.40 18.70 0.18
C HIS A 168 10.42 17.60 -0.09
N CYS A 169 10.15 16.75 -1.06
CA CYS A 169 11.09 15.85 -1.67
C CYS A 169 12.37 16.60 -2.09
N SER A 170 13.54 16.12 -1.65
CA SER A 170 14.85 16.79 -1.79
C SER A 170 15.26 17.06 -3.25
N LYS A 171 14.63 16.36 -4.20
CA LYS A 171 14.79 16.55 -5.64
C LYS A 171 13.40 16.53 -6.29
N ASN A 172 12.72 17.66 -6.31
CA ASN A 172 11.45 17.80 -7.04
C ASN A 172 11.72 17.65 -8.55
N LEU A 173 11.51 16.45 -9.06
CA LEU A 173 11.59 16.16 -10.48
C LEU A 173 10.40 16.82 -11.18
N MET A 174 10.63 17.59 -12.25
CA MET A 174 9.48 18.17 -12.98
C MET A 174 8.69 17.11 -13.76
N GLN A 175 9.35 16.01 -14.12
CA GLN A 175 8.82 14.95 -14.97
C GLN A 175 9.27 13.59 -14.46
N CYS A 176 8.50 12.56 -14.80
CA CYS A 176 8.83 11.18 -14.50
C CYS A 176 10.27 10.88 -14.99
N PRO A 177 11.12 10.26 -14.16
CA PRO A 177 12.52 10.05 -14.52
C PRO A 177 12.72 9.01 -15.63
N CYS A 178 11.68 8.26 -16.01
CA CYS A 178 11.73 7.35 -17.14
C CYS A 178 11.52 8.09 -18.49
N PRO A 179 11.65 7.41 -19.65
CA PRO A 179 11.45 8.02 -20.96
C PRO A 179 10.06 8.59 -21.24
N CYS A 180 9.03 8.24 -20.44
CA CYS A 180 7.67 8.75 -20.67
C CYS A 180 7.54 10.26 -20.42
N LYS A 181 8.43 10.83 -19.59
CA LYS A 181 8.48 12.26 -19.23
C LYS A 181 7.14 12.87 -18.79
N THR A 182 6.24 12.05 -18.26
CA THR A 182 4.94 12.51 -17.73
C THR A 182 5.19 13.55 -16.64
N ALA A 183 4.51 14.70 -16.73
CA ALA A 183 4.62 15.76 -15.74
C ALA A 183 4.18 15.26 -14.35
N LEU A 184 4.98 15.54 -13.33
CA LEU A 184 4.72 15.10 -11.96
C LEU A 184 3.86 16.13 -11.21
N LYS A 185 2.91 15.62 -10.42
CA LYS A 185 2.00 16.42 -9.62
C LYS A 185 2.47 16.45 -8.17
N TYR A 186 2.98 17.59 -7.73
CA TYR A 186 3.39 17.81 -6.35
C TYR A 186 2.33 18.58 -5.56
N GLY A 187 2.32 18.37 -4.25
CA GLY A 187 1.51 19.16 -3.35
C GLY A 187 1.79 18.84 -1.89
N VAL A 188 0.93 19.38 -1.03
CA VAL A 188 1.04 19.19 0.40
C VAL A 188 0.59 17.79 0.78
N THR A 189 1.51 17.00 1.33
CA THR A 189 1.25 15.70 1.97
C THR A 189 1.53 15.71 3.48
N SER A 190 1.96 16.87 3.99
CA SER A 190 2.20 17.10 5.40
C SER A 190 0.91 17.00 6.21
N ILE A 191 0.89 16.12 7.21
CA ILE A 191 -0.30 15.78 7.99
C ILE A 191 0.04 15.60 9.47
N GLY A 192 -0.90 15.94 10.34
CA GLY A 192 -0.80 15.70 11.79
C GLY A 192 -1.08 16.93 12.62
N ASN A 193 -0.56 16.93 13.85
CA ASN A 193 -0.59 18.06 14.77
C ASN A 193 0.74 18.13 15.57
N PRO A 194 1.31 19.33 15.82
CA PRO A 194 2.54 19.48 16.61
C PRO A 194 2.47 19.03 18.08
N LYS A 195 1.33 18.50 18.52
CA LYS A 195 1.12 17.91 19.85
C LYS A 195 0.65 16.45 19.80
N THR A 196 0.79 15.82 18.64
CA THR A 196 0.48 14.41 18.35
C THR A 196 1.53 13.88 17.37
N TYR A 197 1.27 12.74 16.73
CA TYR A 197 2.01 12.37 15.53
C TYR A 197 1.83 13.40 14.40
N TYR A 198 2.92 13.65 13.67
CA TYR A 198 2.93 14.48 12.48
C TYR A 198 4.08 14.12 11.54
N GLY A 199 3.98 14.54 10.28
CA GLY A 199 5.04 14.31 9.30
C GLY A 199 4.50 14.45 7.89
N ARG A 200 5.12 13.74 6.94
CA ARG A 200 4.73 13.73 5.53
C ARG A 200 4.44 12.31 5.08
N LEU A 201 3.48 12.17 4.18
CA LEU A 201 3.35 10.98 3.33
C LEU A 201 4.08 11.25 2.02
N ASP A 202 4.62 10.23 1.36
CA ASP A 202 5.35 10.46 0.11
C ASP A 202 4.40 10.71 -1.04
N VAL A 203 3.27 10.00 -1.04
CA VAL A 203 2.18 10.16 -2.00
C VAL A 203 0.83 10.11 -1.30
N ILE A 204 -0.08 10.95 -1.76
CA ILE A 204 -1.52 10.78 -1.53
C ILE A 204 -2.18 10.54 -2.88
N VAL A 205 -2.87 9.41 -3.02
CA VAL A 205 -3.70 9.09 -4.19
C VAL A 205 -5.15 9.39 -3.82
N GLY A 206 -5.85 10.17 -4.63
CA GLY A 206 -7.20 10.60 -4.26
C GLY A 206 -7.70 11.77 -5.09
N ARG A 207 -8.94 12.18 -4.84
CA ARG A 207 -9.50 13.41 -5.43
C ARG A 207 -9.24 14.58 -4.50
N PHE A 208 -8.86 15.73 -5.05
CA PHE A 208 -8.55 16.92 -4.26
C PHE A 208 -9.51 18.08 -4.59
N GLU A 209 -9.99 18.78 -3.57
CA GLU A 209 -10.84 19.97 -3.72
C GLU A 209 -10.33 21.09 -2.81
N ARG A 210 -10.07 22.28 -3.39
CA ARG A 210 -9.67 23.50 -2.65
C ARG A 210 -8.61 23.23 -1.56
N LYS A 211 -7.58 22.45 -1.92
CA LYS A 211 -6.44 21.98 -1.09
C LYS A 211 -6.72 20.82 -0.10
N ALA A 212 -7.98 20.43 0.12
CA ALA A 212 -8.33 19.25 0.92
C ALA A 212 -8.41 17.97 0.05
N VAL A 213 -8.36 16.83 0.72
CA VAL A 213 -8.52 15.50 0.11
C VAL A 213 -9.96 15.01 0.33
N LYS A 214 -10.58 14.42 -0.69
CA LYS A 214 -11.93 13.84 -0.57
C LYS A 214 -11.90 12.45 0.08
N ALA A 215 -13.07 12.00 0.50
CA ALA A 215 -13.33 10.60 0.84
C ALA A 215 -12.77 9.65 -0.23
N GLY A 216 -12.23 8.51 0.22
CA GLY A 216 -11.65 7.50 -0.67
C GLY A 216 -10.19 7.71 -1.05
N ALA A 217 -9.49 8.65 -0.42
CA ALA A 217 -8.05 8.80 -0.63
C ALA A 217 -7.22 7.79 0.16
N VAL A 218 -6.02 7.52 -0.36
CA VAL A 218 -5.06 6.55 0.15
C VAL A 218 -3.70 7.21 0.30
N GLY A 219 -3.08 7.04 1.46
CA GLY A 219 -1.71 7.46 1.71
C GLY A 219 -0.73 6.36 1.33
N ALA A 220 0.42 6.72 0.76
CA ALA A 220 1.48 5.77 0.43
C ALA A 220 2.84 6.34 0.85
N CYS A 221 3.68 5.48 1.41
CA CYS A 221 5.00 5.82 1.90
C CYS A 221 6.05 4.82 1.46
N GLU A 222 7.14 5.32 0.90
CA GLU A 222 8.34 4.55 0.63
C GLU A 222 9.16 4.38 1.91
N VAL A 223 9.70 3.19 2.11
CA VAL A 223 10.64 2.89 3.20
C VAL A 223 11.90 2.26 2.65
N HIS A 224 13.02 2.52 3.32
CA HIS A 224 14.35 2.16 2.83
C HIS A 224 15.12 1.35 3.87
N ASP A 225 15.94 0.40 3.42
CA ASP A 225 16.99 -0.12 4.27
C ASP A 225 17.94 1.07 4.54
N THR A 226 17.97 1.59 5.77
CA THR A 226 19.13 2.35 6.22
C THR A 226 20.28 1.36 6.21
N ASP A 227 21.20 1.49 5.25
CA ASP A 227 22.46 0.77 5.29
C ASP A 227 23.06 0.98 6.67
N SER A 228 23.06 -0.07 7.49
CA SER A 228 23.89 -0.17 8.67
C SER A 228 25.34 -0.36 8.22
N SER A 229 25.85 0.56 7.41
CA SER A 229 27.25 0.71 7.09
C SER A 229 27.82 1.71 8.07
N ASP A 230 28.28 1.22 9.23
CA ASP A 230 29.31 1.85 10.09
C ASP A 230 29.65 0.94 11.30
N VAL A 231 29.88 -0.35 11.02
CA VAL A 231 30.78 -1.16 11.87
C VAL A 231 31.72 -1.89 10.93
N ILE A 232 32.80 -1.19 10.59
CA ILE A 232 34.03 -1.83 10.18
C ILE A 232 34.51 -2.57 11.42
N ASP A 233 34.46 -3.90 11.42
CA ASP A 233 35.34 -4.68 12.28
C ASP A 233 36.20 -5.55 11.37
N GLU A 234 37.39 -5.02 11.08
CA GLU A 234 38.50 -5.82 10.60
C GLU A 234 38.94 -6.73 11.75
N GLN A 235 38.54 -8.01 11.72
CA GLN A 235 39.42 -9.10 12.17
C GLN A 235 38.93 -10.49 11.74
N ASP A 236 39.67 -11.01 10.77
CA ASP A 236 40.23 -12.36 10.67
C ASP A 236 39.48 -13.58 11.22
N ASP A 237 39.19 -14.47 10.26
CA ASP A 237 39.42 -15.91 10.26
C ASP A 237 38.66 -16.87 11.19
N LEU A 238 38.01 -17.82 10.48
CA LEU A 238 37.65 -19.20 10.85
C LEU A 238 36.48 -19.38 11.85
N VAL A 239 35.34 -19.90 11.35
CA VAL A 239 34.80 -21.25 11.63
C VAL A 239 33.47 -21.43 10.87
N ASP A 240 33.34 -22.61 10.25
CA ASP A 240 32.21 -23.14 9.47
C ASP A 240 30.92 -23.39 10.30
N ALA A 241 29.80 -23.43 9.57
CA ALA A 241 28.46 -23.92 9.90
C ALA A 241 27.41 -22.98 10.56
N SER A 242 26.42 -22.59 9.72
CA SER A 242 24.97 -22.50 10.01
C SER A 242 24.31 -21.22 10.53
N ASN A 243 24.92 -20.04 10.38
CA ASN A 243 24.19 -18.79 10.59
C ASN A 243 23.48 -18.32 9.30
N VAL A 244 22.26 -18.82 9.07
CA VAL A 244 21.33 -18.14 8.14
C VAL A 244 20.88 -16.86 8.82
N GLU A 245 21.59 -15.77 8.54
CA GLU A 245 21.20 -14.42 8.94
C GLU A 245 19.82 -14.11 8.36
N VAL A 246 18.81 -14.02 9.21
CA VAL A 246 17.44 -13.70 8.80
C VAL A 246 17.40 -12.21 8.51
N LYS A 247 17.50 -11.84 7.23
CA LYS A 247 17.32 -10.45 6.82
C LYS A 247 15.89 -10.01 7.16
N VAL A 248 15.77 -9.16 8.18
CA VAL A 248 14.53 -8.47 8.56
C VAL A 248 14.06 -7.68 7.33
N SER A 249 12.78 -7.79 6.98
CA SER A 249 12.25 -7.09 5.81
C SER A 249 12.19 -5.58 6.05
N THR A 250 12.47 -4.78 5.02
CA THR A 250 12.52 -3.31 5.10
C THR A 250 11.23 -2.69 5.63
N LEU A 251 10.07 -3.26 5.31
CA LEU A 251 8.78 -2.76 5.81
C LEU A 251 8.62 -3.04 7.32
N SER A 252 9.08 -4.20 7.79
CA SER A 252 9.02 -4.54 9.21
C SER A 252 9.92 -3.67 10.08
N SER A 253 11.07 -3.21 9.57
CA SER A 253 11.95 -2.28 10.30
C SER A 253 11.39 -0.86 10.39
N HIS A 254 10.38 -0.51 9.58
CA HIS A 254 9.71 0.79 9.57
C HIS A 254 8.28 0.73 10.11
N MET A 255 7.93 -0.34 10.84
CA MET A 255 6.57 -0.59 11.31
C MET A 255 6.00 0.57 12.15
N SER A 256 6.79 1.18 13.05
CA SER A 256 6.32 2.32 13.85
C SER A 256 5.92 3.52 13.00
N GLN A 257 6.71 3.84 11.98
CA GLN A 257 6.41 4.91 11.03
C GLN A 257 5.11 4.61 10.27
N LEU A 258 4.96 3.39 9.75
CA LEU A 258 3.77 3.01 8.98
C LEU A 258 2.51 3.01 9.86
N LEU A 259 2.61 2.52 11.10
CA LEU A 259 1.52 2.53 12.09
C LEU A 259 1.09 3.96 12.45
N SER A 260 2.04 4.84 12.79
CA SER A 260 1.73 6.22 13.15
C SER A 260 1.12 7.02 11.99
N GLN A 261 1.58 6.75 10.76
CA GLN A 261 1.00 7.31 9.53
C GLN A 261 -0.44 6.84 9.31
N ALA A 262 -0.71 5.53 9.42
CA ALA A 262 -2.05 4.96 9.27
C ALA A 262 -3.04 5.55 10.29
N ILE A 263 -2.60 5.66 11.55
CA ILE A 263 -3.40 6.23 12.64
C ILE A 263 -3.79 7.67 12.32
N VAL A 264 -2.81 8.53 12.02
CA VAL A 264 -3.06 9.96 11.73
C VAL A 264 -3.92 10.13 10.48
N PHE A 265 -3.64 9.35 9.42
CA PHE A 265 -4.35 9.47 8.15
C PHE A 265 -5.82 9.07 8.29
N SER A 266 -6.11 8.02 9.06
CA SER A 266 -7.49 7.62 9.36
C SER A 266 -8.26 8.69 10.12
N PHE A 267 -7.69 9.26 11.20
CA PHE A 267 -8.36 10.34 11.94
C PHE A 267 -8.65 11.56 11.04
N TYR A 268 -7.71 11.92 10.16
CA TYR A 268 -7.92 13.02 9.22
C TYR A 268 -9.06 12.72 8.23
N LEU A 269 -9.07 11.55 7.61
CA LEU A 269 -10.10 11.20 6.64
C LEU A 269 -11.47 11.00 7.28
N HIS A 270 -11.54 10.43 8.49
CA HIS A 270 -12.78 10.33 9.24
C HIS A 270 -13.33 11.72 9.62
N LYS A 271 -12.46 12.67 10.01
CA LYS A 271 -12.86 14.06 10.22
C LYS A 271 -13.38 14.73 8.94
N CYS A 272 -12.84 14.39 7.77
CA CYS A 272 -13.31 14.90 6.48
C CYS A 272 -14.57 14.20 5.96
N ASN A 273 -14.82 12.96 6.39
CA ASN A 273 -15.95 12.13 6.03
C ASN A 273 -16.24 11.12 7.15
N SER A 274 -17.33 11.30 7.90
CA SER A 274 -17.70 10.44 9.03
C SER A 274 -17.92 8.97 8.66
N GLU A 275 -18.22 8.69 7.39
CA GLU A 275 -18.44 7.32 6.89
C GLU A 275 -17.12 6.60 6.54
N ALA A 276 -15.96 7.26 6.69
CA ALA A 276 -14.68 6.64 6.41
C ALA A 276 -14.35 5.59 7.48
N THR A 277 -14.31 4.32 7.07
CA THR A 277 -13.93 3.16 7.87
C THR A 277 -12.77 2.44 7.21
N PHE A 278 -11.92 1.75 7.98
CA PHE A 278 -10.73 1.05 7.47
C PHE A 278 -9.95 1.86 6.45
N VAL A 279 -9.57 3.07 6.83
CA VAL A 279 -8.82 3.96 5.95
C VAL A 279 -7.47 3.32 5.65
N PRO A 280 -7.12 3.09 4.37
CA PRO A 280 -5.88 2.44 4.01
C PRO A 280 -4.70 3.42 3.94
N THR A 281 -3.54 2.93 4.36
CA THR A 281 -2.22 3.44 3.99
C THR A 281 -1.35 2.29 3.46
N ILE A 282 -0.42 2.60 2.56
CA ILE A 282 0.43 1.62 1.91
C ILE A 282 1.89 1.91 2.27
N GLY A 283 2.55 0.98 2.95
CA GLY A 283 4.00 0.92 3.06
C GLY A 283 4.58 0.28 1.80
N ILE A 284 5.62 0.88 1.23
CA ILE A 284 6.19 0.49 -0.06
C ILE A 284 7.69 0.35 0.08
N SER A 285 8.22 -0.82 -0.26
CA SER A 285 9.65 -1.01 -0.54
C SER A 285 9.86 -1.12 -2.05
N LYS A 286 11.07 -1.46 -2.48
CA LYS A 286 11.37 -1.69 -3.89
C LYS A 286 10.87 -3.04 -4.38
N GLU A 287 10.67 -3.99 -3.48
CA GLU A 287 10.32 -5.38 -3.78
C GLU A 287 8.90 -5.75 -3.34
N SER A 288 8.34 -5.06 -2.34
CA SER A 288 7.09 -5.42 -1.69
C SER A 288 6.26 -4.20 -1.27
N ILE A 289 5.00 -4.45 -1.00
CA ILE A 289 4.08 -3.52 -0.36
C ILE A 289 3.48 -4.16 0.88
N GLN A 290 3.04 -3.35 1.82
CA GLN A 290 2.21 -3.74 2.96
C GLN A 290 1.09 -2.72 3.11
N VAL A 291 -0.12 -3.20 3.35
CA VAL A 291 -1.29 -2.33 3.49
C VAL A 291 -1.74 -2.35 4.93
N HIS A 292 -1.97 -1.17 5.47
CA HIS A 292 -2.50 -0.97 6.80
C HIS A 292 -3.87 -0.33 6.69
N PHE A 293 -4.84 -0.87 7.39
CA PHE A 293 -6.19 -0.32 7.46
C PHE A 293 -6.48 0.02 8.91
N TYR A 294 -6.81 1.28 9.19
CA TYR A 294 -7.20 1.70 10.52
C TYR A 294 -8.59 2.34 10.49
N ASP A 295 -9.49 1.81 11.30
CA ASP A 295 -10.80 2.40 11.61
C ASP A 295 -10.67 3.20 12.90
N SER A 296 -10.50 4.53 12.76
CA SER A 296 -10.29 5.44 13.90
C SER A 296 -11.55 5.74 14.71
N GLU A 297 -12.73 5.30 14.28
CA GLU A 297 -13.94 5.44 15.08
C GLU A 297 -14.16 4.19 15.92
N ARG A 298 -13.96 3.00 15.33
CA ARG A 298 -14.10 1.71 16.03
C ARG A 298 -12.84 1.28 16.80
N ASP A 299 -11.70 1.93 16.56
CA ASP A 299 -10.38 1.58 17.10
C ASP A 299 -9.98 0.15 16.69
N ILE A 300 -10.04 -0.13 15.39
CA ILE A 300 -9.71 -1.45 14.80
C ILE A 300 -8.58 -1.26 13.79
N TYR A 301 -7.53 -2.08 13.91
CA TYR A 301 -6.37 -2.05 13.02
C TYR A 301 -6.18 -3.41 12.34
N LEU A 302 -6.18 -3.41 11.00
CA LEU A 302 -5.85 -4.56 10.17
C LEU A 302 -4.55 -4.29 9.43
N MET A 303 -3.66 -5.27 9.39
CA MET A 303 -2.40 -5.19 8.67
C MET A 303 -2.25 -6.37 7.71
N SER A 304 -1.95 -6.08 6.45
CA SER A 304 -1.64 -7.15 5.50
C SER A 304 -0.26 -7.75 5.76
N ARG A 305 -0.04 -8.98 5.30
CA ARG A 305 1.33 -9.44 5.06
C ARG A 305 1.99 -8.63 3.95
N GLU A 306 3.31 -8.72 3.87
CA GLU A 306 4.06 -8.16 2.75
C GLU A 306 3.74 -8.90 1.46
N MET A 307 3.27 -8.15 0.47
CA MET A 307 2.93 -8.64 -0.86
C MET A 307 4.04 -8.22 -1.82
N ARG A 308 4.65 -9.18 -2.52
CA ARG A 308 5.69 -8.86 -3.52
C ARG A 308 5.09 -8.04 -4.66
N LEU A 309 5.76 -6.96 -5.04
CA LEU A 309 5.34 -6.15 -6.18
C LEU A 309 5.67 -6.84 -7.51
N PHE A 310 6.77 -7.61 -7.55
CA PHE A 310 7.25 -8.31 -8.74
C PHE A 310 7.24 -9.84 -8.57
N LYS A 311 7.07 -10.59 -9.66
CA LYS A 311 7.29 -12.04 -9.66
C LYS A 311 8.75 -12.33 -9.36
N ARG A 312 9.01 -13.39 -8.58
CA ARG A 312 10.36 -13.74 -8.10
C ARG A 312 11.34 -13.90 -9.28
N GLY A 313 12.45 -13.16 -9.23
CA GLY A 313 13.53 -13.26 -10.22
C GLY A 313 13.21 -12.57 -11.56
N THR A 314 12.11 -11.83 -11.66
CA THR A 314 11.71 -11.11 -12.87
C THR A 314 11.45 -9.63 -12.57
N LYS A 315 11.19 -8.84 -13.61
CA LYS A 315 10.69 -7.46 -13.50
C LYS A 315 9.19 -7.36 -13.80
N GLU A 316 8.52 -8.50 -13.93
CA GLU A 316 7.09 -8.56 -14.21
C GLU A 316 6.31 -8.30 -12.91
N LEU A 317 5.24 -7.52 -13.01
CA LEU A 317 4.38 -7.21 -11.88
C LEU A 317 3.66 -8.47 -11.41
N HIS A 318 3.53 -8.61 -10.09
CA HIS A 318 2.82 -9.71 -9.48
C HIS A 318 1.31 -9.44 -9.48
N LEU A 319 0.57 -10.15 -10.33
CA LEU A 319 -0.84 -9.84 -10.58
C LEU A 319 -1.75 -9.83 -9.33
N PRO A 320 -1.68 -10.78 -8.39
CA PRO A 320 -2.46 -10.70 -7.14
C PRO A 320 -2.22 -9.40 -6.36
N THR A 321 -0.98 -8.92 -6.33
CA THR A 321 -0.61 -7.65 -5.69
C THR A 321 -1.19 -6.46 -6.42
N ILE A 322 -1.24 -6.50 -7.75
CA ILE A 322 -1.90 -5.45 -8.57
C ILE A 322 -3.40 -5.41 -8.31
N VAL A 323 -4.07 -6.57 -8.23
CA VAL A 323 -5.49 -6.64 -7.88
C VAL A 323 -5.72 -6.11 -6.46
N ALA A 324 -4.88 -6.48 -5.49
CA ALA A 324 -4.92 -5.94 -4.13
C ALA A 324 -4.76 -4.41 -4.10
N LEU A 325 -3.81 -3.86 -4.85
CA LEU A 325 -3.63 -2.41 -4.98
C LEU A 325 -4.85 -1.73 -5.60
N TRP A 326 -5.45 -2.31 -6.64
CA TRP A 326 -6.68 -1.78 -7.25
C TRP A 326 -7.84 -1.74 -6.24
N LEU A 327 -8.02 -2.81 -5.44
CA LEU A 327 -9.01 -2.86 -4.37
C LEU A 327 -8.78 -1.74 -3.35
N VAL A 328 -7.54 -1.61 -2.87
CA VAL A 328 -7.14 -0.62 -1.86
C VAL A 328 -7.32 0.81 -2.36
N LEU A 329 -6.84 1.10 -3.57
CA LEU A 329 -6.91 2.45 -4.15
C LEU A 329 -8.35 2.90 -4.40
N ASN A 330 -9.28 1.96 -4.60
CA ASN A 330 -10.69 2.26 -4.82
C ASN A 330 -11.57 1.77 -3.64
N TYR A 331 -11.01 1.70 -2.42
CA TYR A 331 -11.70 1.11 -1.26
C TYR A 331 -13.05 1.75 -0.94
N SER A 332 -13.22 3.06 -1.16
CA SER A 332 -14.50 3.73 -0.91
C SER A 332 -15.65 3.16 -1.75
N ASP A 333 -15.32 2.49 -2.85
CA ASP A 333 -16.27 1.93 -3.81
C ASP A 333 -16.34 0.40 -3.70
N LEU A 334 -15.25 -0.24 -3.29
CA LEU A 334 -15.07 -1.69 -3.34
C LEU A 334 -15.07 -2.38 -1.97
N MET A 335 -14.96 -1.62 -0.87
CA MET A 335 -14.93 -2.15 0.48
C MET A 335 -16.35 -2.36 1.03
N THR A 336 -16.48 -3.39 1.87
CA THR A 336 -17.65 -3.65 2.72
C THR A 336 -17.39 -3.17 4.14
N GLU A 337 -18.43 -3.08 4.97
CA GLU A 337 -18.24 -2.79 6.39
C GLU A 337 -17.48 -3.92 7.10
N ALA A 338 -16.90 -3.59 8.26
CA ALA A 338 -16.28 -4.59 9.14
C ALA A 338 -17.27 -5.71 9.45
N THR A 339 -16.81 -6.96 9.36
CA THR A 339 -17.63 -8.11 9.71
C THR A 339 -18.00 -8.07 11.20
N CYS A 340 -19.10 -8.74 11.57
CA CYS A 340 -19.50 -8.84 12.98
C CYS A 340 -18.38 -9.45 13.84
N GLU A 341 -17.62 -10.41 13.29
CA GLU A 341 -16.44 -10.99 13.95
C GLU A 341 -15.41 -9.89 14.25
N MET A 342 -14.95 -9.15 13.24
CA MET A 342 -13.96 -8.08 13.41
C MET A 342 -14.38 -6.99 14.42
N GLN A 343 -15.68 -6.72 14.56
CA GLN A 343 -16.20 -5.72 15.49
C GLN A 343 -16.34 -6.24 16.93
N GLN A 344 -16.49 -7.55 17.12
CA GLN A 344 -16.63 -8.19 18.43
C GLN A 344 -15.27 -8.49 19.07
N GLU A 345 -14.22 -8.60 18.25
CA GLU A 345 -12.84 -8.81 18.69
C GLU A 345 -12.30 -7.66 19.55
N GLU A 346 -11.17 -7.90 20.21
CA GLU A 346 -10.49 -6.88 21.00
C GLU A 346 -10.16 -5.65 20.14
N ARG A 347 -10.33 -4.44 20.71
CA ARG A 347 -9.95 -3.20 20.04
C ARG A 347 -8.43 -3.09 19.94
N PHE A 348 -7.97 -2.35 18.94
CA PHE A 348 -6.55 -1.99 18.80
C PHE A 348 -6.02 -1.31 20.06
N GLY A 349 -6.80 -0.43 20.70
CA GLY A 349 -6.47 0.13 22.02
C GLY A 349 -5.81 1.51 21.97
N PHE A 350 -5.74 2.15 20.80
CA PHE A 350 -5.19 3.49 20.67
C PHE A 350 -6.04 4.54 21.41
N HIS A 351 -7.37 4.34 21.44
CA HIS A 351 -8.27 5.24 22.16
C HIS A 351 -8.00 5.21 23.66
N THR A 352 -7.81 4.01 24.20
CA THR A 352 -7.48 3.79 25.61
C THR A 352 -6.12 4.38 25.93
N PHE A 353 -5.11 4.10 25.10
CA PHE A 353 -3.74 4.56 25.32
C PHE A 353 -3.62 6.10 25.25
N SER A 354 -4.32 6.73 24.32
CA SER A 354 -4.30 8.19 24.14
C SER A 354 -4.94 8.96 25.29
N GLY A 355 -5.92 8.36 25.96
CA GLY A 355 -6.78 9.08 26.89
C GLY A 355 -7.64 10.15 26.21
N GLN A 356 -8.61 10.69 26.95
CA GLN A 356 -9.66 11.54 26.37
C GLN A 356 -9.11 12.83 25.74
N SER A 357 -8.18 13.52 26.40
CA SER A 357 -7.69 14.83 25.94
C SER A 357 -6.87 14.73 24.65
N THR A 358 -5.97 13.75 24.54
CA THR A 358 -5.17 13.54 23.33
C THR A 358 -6.00 12.95 22.21
N LEU A 359 -6.92 12.02 22.50
CA LEU A 359 -7.84 11.49 21.50
C LEU A 359 -8.69 12.60 20.86
N GLN A 360 -9.16 13.58 21.65
CA GLN A 360 -9.88 14.73 21.10
C GLN A 360 -9.03 15.58 20.14
N ARG A 361 -7.71 15.66 20.36
CA ARG A 361 -6.79 16.32 19.41
C ARG A 361 -6.68 15.53 18.11
N TYR A 362 -6.60 14.20 18.15
CA TYR A 362 -6.65 13.39 16.94
C TYR A 362 -7.97 13.59 16.17
N LYS A 363 -9.11 13.57 16.87
CA LYS A 363 -10.42 13.76 16.22
C LYS A 363 -10.63 15.16 15.65
N ARG A 364 -10.08 16.22 16.26
CA ARG A 364 -10.41 17.63 15.91
C ARG A 364 -9.29 18.40 15.25
N ASP A 365 -8.04 18.15 15.63
CA ASP A 365 -6.93 19.08 15.38
C ASP A 365 -5.92 18.59 14.35
N ILE A 366 -6.10 17.38 13.81
CA ILE A 366 -5.32 16.87 12.68
C ILE A 366 -5.64 17.69 11.43
N LYS A 367 -4.59 18.11 10.73
CA LYS A 367 -4.67 18.94 9.52
C LYS A 367 -3.70 18.41 8.46
N LEU A 368 -4.17 18.38 7.22
CA LEU A 368 -3.33 18.26 6.03
C LEU A 368 -2.98 19.67 5.53
N ARG A 369 -1.79 20.15 5.88
CA ARG A 369 -1.31 21.51 5.57
C ARG A 369 0.21 21.55 5.68
N PRO A 370 0.90 22.52 5.05
CA PRO A 370 2.34 22.70 5.26
C PRO A 370 2.68 22.72 6.75
N LEU A 371 3.76 22.04 7.12
CA LEU A 371 4.19 22.00 8.51
C LEU A 371 4.69 23.39 8.94
N ASP A 372 4.31 23.81 10.14
CA ASP A 372 4.78 25.07 10.72
C ASP A 372 6.29 24.98 11.08
N ARG A 373 6.83 23.77 11.25
CA ARG A 373 8.25 23.43 11.48
C ARG A 373 8.58 22.08 10.85
N GLU A 374 9.80 21.92 10.35
CA GLU A 374 10.27 20.62 9.84
C GLU A 374 10.23 19.55 10.95
N PRO A 375 9.81 18.31 10.65
CA PRO A 375 9.91 17.22 11.59
C PRO A 375 11.39 16.96 11.89
N ALA A 376 11.76 16.86 13.17
CA ALA A 376 13.07 16.37 13.53
C ALA A 376 13.23 14.93 13.01
N ARG A 377 14.29 14.67 12.24
CA ARG A 377 14.76 13.32 11.97
C ARG A 377 15.49 12.84 13.21
N TYR A 378 14.89 11.96 13.98
CA TYR A 378 15.53 11.30 15.12
C TYR A 378 15.67 9.81 14.81
N GLU A 379 16.89 9.29 14.91
CA GLU A 379 17.18 7.86 14.80
C GLU A 379 16.85 7.19 16.12
N ASP A 380 15.81 6.36 16.14
CA ASP A 380 15.45 5.58 17.32
C ASP A 380 16.39 4.36 17.46
N LYS A 381 17.37 4.46 18.37
CA LYS A 381 18.29 3.36 18.71
C LYS A 381 17.71 2.39 19.76
N VAL A 382 16.54 2.67 20.34
CA VAL A 382 16.07 1.98 21.55
C VAL A 382 15.16 0.79 21.23
N LEU A 383 14.37 0.85 20.15
CA LEU A 383 13.46 -0.24 19.78
C LEU A 383 13.97 -1.20 18.69
N SER A 384 15.08 -0.87 18.02
CA SER A 384 15.67 -1.67 16.94
C SER A 384 16.08 -3.10 17.33
N ARG A 385 16.03 -3.44 18.62
CA ARG A 385 16.47 -4.74 19.17
C ARG A 385 15.34 -5.68 19.61
N SER A 386 14.07 -5.30 19.48
CA SER A 386 12.96 -6.09 20.09
C SER A 386 11.79 -6.43 19.17
N HIS A 387 12.02 -6.54 17.86
CA HIS A 387 11.02 -7.07 16.94
C HIS A 387 11.00 -8.60 16.97
N ILE A 388 10.31 -9.20 17.95
CA ILE A 388 10.03 -10.63 17.94
C ILE A 388 8.79 -10.87 17.09
N PHE A 389 8.94 -10.98 15.77
CA PHE A 389 7.91 -11.57 14.91
C PHE A 389 8.18 -13.06 14.76
N ARG A 390 7.26 -13.90 15.26
CA ARG A 390 7.35 -15.36 15.14
C ARG A 390 6.94 -15.83 13.73
N LYS A 391 7.60 -16.88 13.25
CA LYS A 391 7.42 -17.45 11.90
C LYS A 391 6.04 -18.11 11.77
N ARG A 392 5.27 -17.69 10.76
CA ARG A 392 3.81 -17.91 10.59
C ARG A 392 3.41 -19.11 9.68
N SER A 393 4.19 -20.19 9.61
CA SER A 393 3.98 -21.25 8.59
C SER A 393 2.74 -22.15 8.76
N SER A 394 2.03 -22.09 9.89
CA SER A 394 0.83 -22.92 10.17
C SER A 394 -0.51 -22.24 9.83
N GLU A 395 -0.49 -21.01 9.32
CA GLU A 395 -1.68 -20.19 9.10
C GLU A 395 -2.38 -20.47 7.76
N ALA A 396 -1.64 -20.92 6.75
CA ALA A 396 -2.14 -21.20 5.40
C ALA A 396 -3.25 -22.25 5.37
N GLU A 397 -3.00 -23.39 6.02
CA GLU A 397 -3.97 -24.48 6.09
C GLU A 397 -5.25 -24.03 6.81
N ARG A 398 -5.15 -23.09 7.76
CA ARG A 398 -6.30 -22.66 8.57
C ARG A 398 -7.19 -21.64 7.86
N VAL A 399 -6.60 -20.64 7.18
CA VAL A 399 -7.36 -19.73 6.31
C VAL A 399 -8.08 -20.55 5.25
N PHE A 400 -7.38 -21.50 4.63
CA PHE A 400 -7.99 -22.41 3.67
C PHE A 400 -9.18 -23.19 4.26
N GLN A 401 -9.03 -23.80 5.45
CA GLN A 401 -10.11 -24.57 6.09
C GLN A 401 -11.30 -23.69 6.55
N LYS A 402 -11.06 -22.47 7.06
CA LYS A 402 -12.13 -21.53 7.45
C LYS A 402 -13.02 -21.19 6.24
N TYR A 403 -12.41 -20.96 5.08
CA TYR A 403 -13.12 -20.44 3.90
C TYR A 403 -13.50 -21.47 2.83
N LYS A 404 -13.01 -22.70 2.94
CA LYS A 404 -13.44 -23.83 2.11
C LYS A 404 -14.95 -24.10 2.21
N LYS A 405 -15.59 -23.77 3.34
CA LYS A 405 -17.03 -23.94 3.56
C LYS A 405 -17.91 -23.00 2.72
N TYR A 406 -17.36 -21.89 2.25
CA TYR A 406 -18.09 -20.87 1.47
C TYR A 406 -17.86 -21.01 -0.05
N SER A 407 -17.15 -22.06 -0.48
CA SER A 407 -16.83 -22.33 -1.89
C SER A 407 -17.56 -23.55 -2.45
N ALA A 408 -18.53 -24.10 -1.69
CA ALA A 408 -19.34 -25.24 -2.07
C ALA A 408 -20.70 -24.81 -2.62
#